data_AF-A0A5E4IT03-F1
#
_entry.id   AF-A0A5E4IT03-F1
#
_cell.length_a   1.000
_cell.length_b   1.000
_cell.length_c   1.000
_cell.angle_alpha   90.00
_cell.angle_beta   90.00
_cell.angle_gamma   90.00
#
_symmetry.space_group_name_H-M   'P 1'
#
loop_
_entity.id
_entity.type
_entity.pdbx_description
1 polymer ?
#
loop_
_entity_poly.entity_id
_entity_poly.type
_entity_poly.pdbx_seq_one_letter_code
_entity_poly.pdbx_strand_id
1 'polypeptide(L)'
;MGPLLTTADAAVMTKGDLVSQAEREVFRERILEANPKCRIIEANGLSGKGSGELADLIRTWPDISGEMVLRHNPPLAICTLCTGELRVSKERHRGILRHLDGFMEYRGE
;
A
#
# COMPACT_ATOMS: atom_id res chain seq x y z
N MET A 1 -5.32 8.05 -7.81
CA MET A 1 -4.87 7.74 -6.43
C MET A 1 -5.92 8.03 -5.37
N GLY A 2 -6.67 9.14 -5.47
CA GLY A 2 -7.91 9.35 -4.70
C GLY A 2 -7.74 9.01 -3.20
N PRO A 3 -8.67 8.23 -2.61
CA PRO A 3 -8.62 7.89 -1.19
C PRO A 3 -7.38 7.10 -0.74
N LEU A 4 -6.72 6.33 -1.63
CA LEU A 4 -5.57 5.51 -1.22
C LEU A 4 -4.41 6.37 -0.73
N LEU A 5 -4.12 7.49 -1.40
CA LEU A 5 -3.03 8.37 -1.00
C LEU A 5 -3.48 9.38 0.05
N THR A 6 -4.67 9.95 -0.10
CA THR A 6 -5.16 11.01 0.79
C THR A 6 -5.48 10.52 2.21
N THR A 7 -5.67 9.21 2.40
CA THR A 7 -5.92 8.60 3.71
C THR A 7 -4.80 7.68 4.21
N ALA A 8 -3.71 7.56 3.45
CA ALA A 8 -2.56 6.77 3.84
C ALA A 8 -1.88 7.37 5.07
N ASP A 9 -1.60 6.53 6.06
CA ASP A 9 -0.77 6.93 7.20
C ASP A 9 0.72 6.99 6.79
N ALA A 10 1.14 6.18 5.82
CA ALA A 10 2.48 6.21 5.23
C ALA A 10 2.48 5.86 3.74
N ALA A 11 3.44 6.43 3.01
CA ALA A 11 3.72 6.15 1.60
C ALA A 11 5.17 5.71 1.43
N VAL A 12 5.40 4.54 0.83
CA VAL A 12 6.73 4.01 0.56
C VAL A 12 7.09 4.27 -0.90
N MET A 13 8.03 5.18 -1.12
CA MET A 13 8.58 5.50 -2.43
C MET A 13 9.69 4.52 -2.77
N THR A 14 9.51 3.72 -3.82
CA THR A 14 10.50 2.75 -4.28
C THR A 14 11.09 3.13 -5.63
N LYS A 15 12.24 2.51 -5.98
CA LYS A 15 12.92 2.72 -7.28
C LYS A 15 13.26 4.18 -7.59
N GLY A 16 13.47 5.00 -6.55
CA GLY A 16 13.86 6.41 -6.70
C GLY A 16 15.23 6.60 -7.36
N ASP A 17 16.04 5.54 -7.45
CA ASP A 17 17.30 5.46 -8.18
C ASP A 17 17.13 5.45 -9.72
N LEU A 18 15.92 5.24 -10.22
CA LEU A 18 15.61 5.30 -11.67
C LEU A 18 15.27 6.71 -12.15
N VAL A 19 15.21 7.69 -11.24
CA VAL A 19 14.85 9.08 -11.54
C VAL A 19 15.89 10.03 -10.98
N SER A 20 15.89 11.26 -11.47
CA SER A 20 16.76 12.31 -10.94
C SER A 20 16.38 12.70 -9.51
N GLN A 21 17.32 13.31 -8.80
CA GLN A 21 17.06 13.88 -7.48
C GLN A 21 15.89 14.88 -7.50
N ALA A 22 15.86 15.76 -8.52
CA ALA A 22 14.81 16.77 -8.66
C ALA A 22 13.42 16.13 -8.85
N GLU A 23 13.31 15.09 -9.69
CA GLU A 23 12.03 14.37 -9.86
C GLU A 23 11.57 13.70 -8.58
N ARG A 24 12.50 13.14 -7.80
CA ARG A 24 12.19 12.54 -6.50
C ARG A 24 11.68 13.58 -5.51
N GLU A 25 12.30 14.75 -5.45
CA GLU A 25 11.85 15.86 -4.61
C GLU A 25 10.47 16.38 -5.03
N VAL A 26 10.25 16.57 -6.34
CA VAL A 26 8.93 16.95 -6.87
C VAL A 26 7.88 15.91 -6.50
N PHE A 27 8.17 14.61 -6.65
CA PHE A 27 7.23 13.54 -6.30
C PHE A 27 6.91 13.53 -4.81
N ARG A 28 7.92 13.77 -3.95
CA ARG A 28 7.74 13.90 -2.50
C ARG A 28 6.81 15.07 -2.17
N GLU A 29 7.02 16.24 -2.76
CA GLU A 29 6.15 17.41 -2.56
C GLU A 29 4.71 17.12 -3.03
N ARG A 30 4.52 16.45 -4.17
CA ARG A 30 3.19 16.05 -4.65
C ARG A 30 2.46 15.12 -3.68
N ILE A 31 3.18 14.24 -2.98
CA ILE A 31 2.57 13.41 -1.92
C ILE A 31 2.13 14.27 -0.75
N LEU A 32 2.97 15.21 -0.31
CA LEU A 32 2.65 16.10 0.81
C LEU A 32 1.51 17.08 0.47
N GLU A 33 1.45 17.58 -0.76
CA GLU A 33 0.32 18.37 -1.27
C GLU A 33 -0.99 17.57 -1.19
N ALA A 34 -0.95 16.29 -1.57
CA ALA A 34 -2.13 15.42 -1.54
C ALA A 34 -2.51 14.97 -0.12
N ASN A 35 -1.53 14.76 0.75
CA ASN A 35 -1.71 14.32 2.13
C ASN A 35 -0.59 14.85 3.03
N PRO A 36 -0.78 16.02 3.66
CA PRO A 36 0.23 16.64 4.52
C PRO A 36 0.58 15.82 5.77
N LYS A 37 -0.25 14.83 6.14
CA LYS A 37 -0.07 13.97 7.31
C LYS A 37 0.65 12.65 6.97
N CYS A 38 0.88 12.38 5.68
CA CYS A 38 1.46 11.12 5.24
C CYS A 38 2.94 11.04 5.61
N ARG A 39 3.35 9.96 6.28
CA ARG A 39 4.77 9.68 6.47
C ARG A 39 5.38 9.11 5.19
N ILE A 40 6.37 9.78 4.62
CA ILE A 40 7.03 9.35 3.38
C ILE A 40 8.33 8.63 3.69
N ILE A 41 8.46 7.38 3.24
CA ILE A 41 9.66 6.54 3.39
C ILE A 41 10.25 6.27 2.02
N GLU A 42 11.52 6.60 1.81
CA GLU A 42 12.25 6.22 0.60
C GLU A 42 12.92 4.86 0.79
N ALA A 43 12.49 3.88 0.01
CA ALA A 43 12.99 2.52 0.10
C ALA A 43 13.57 2.02 -1.23
N ASN A 44 14.52 1.09 -1.15
CA ASN A 44 14.99 0.33 -2.30
C ASN A 44 15.04 -1.14 -1.92
N GLY A 45 14.27 -1.96 -2.63
CA GLY A 45 14.14 -3.39 -2.34
C GLY A 45 15.39 -4.22 -2.67
N LEU A 46 16.28 -3.73 -3.53
CA LEU A 46 17.52 -4.42 -3.89
C LEU A 46 18.62 -4.18 -2.85
N SER A 47 18.77 -2.94 -2.38
CA SER A 47 19.79 -2.58 -1.38
C SER A 47 19.29 -2.70 0.07
N GLY A 48 17.97 -2.84 0.27
CA GLY A 48 17.35 -2.81 1.59
C GLY A 48 17.24 -1.42 2.21
N LYS A 49 17.64 -0.34 1.51
CA LYS A 49 17.46 1.04 2.00
C LYS A 49 16.01 1.27 2.40
N GLY A 50 15.78 1.93 3.54
CA GLY A 50 14.45 2.28 4.05
C GLY A 50 13.66 1.13 4.67
N SER A 51 14.15 -0.12 4.59
CA SER A 51 13.45 -1.28 5.16
C SER A 51 13.38 -1.26 6.69
N GLY A 52 14.45 -0.81 7.36
CA GLY A 52 14.46 -0.64 8.82
C GLY A 52 13.44 0.38 9.29
N GLU A 53 13.38 1.55 8.63
CA GLU A 53 12.39 2.58 8.95
C GLU A 53 10.95 2.09 8.76
N LEU A 54 10.70 1.34 7.68
CA LEU A 54 9.40 0.73 7.43
C LEU A 54 9.06 -0.33 8.49
N ALA A 55 10.03 -1.16 8.88
CA ALA A 55 9.83 -2.18 9.90
C ALA A 55 9.53 -1.57 11.27
N ASP A 56 10.24 -0.50 11.64
CA ASP A 56 10.00 0.23 12.88
C ASP A 56 8.63 0.88 12.89
N LEU A 57 8.23 1.51 11.77
CA LEU A 57 6.89 2.04 11.62
C LEU A 57 5.85 0.93 11.91
N ILE A 58 5.93 -0.20 11.20
CA ILE A 58 5.00 -1.32 11.38
C ILE A 58 4.99 -1.83 12.84
N ARG A 59 6.15 -1.94 13.48
CA ARG A 59 6.25 -2.40 14.88
C ARG A 59 5.62 -1.45 15.89
N THR A 60 5.60 -0.15 15.59
CA THR A 60 4.97 0.86 16.46
C THR A 60 3.47 1.00 16.25
N TRP A 61 2.91 0.38 15.20
CA TRP A 61 1.46 0.41 14.98
C TRP A 61 0.73 -0.43 16.03
N PRO A 62 -0.45 0.01 16.49
CA PRO A 62 -1.27 -0.78 17.38
C PRO A 62 -1.62 -2.15 16.79
N ASP A 63 -1.72 -3.15 17.66
CA ASP A 63 -2.25 -4.45 17.29
C ASP A 63 -3.67 -4.31 16.72
N ILE A 64 -3.95 -5.09 15.68
CA ILE A 64 -5.25 -5.08 15.03
C ILE A 64 -6.17 -6.07 15.75
N SER A 65 -7.32 -5.60 16.20
CA SER A 65 -8.39 -6.44 16.77
C SER A 65 -9.67 -6.31 15.95
N GLY A 66 -10.39 -7.42 15.77
CA GLY A 66 -11.70 -7.43 15.10
C GLY A 66 -11.63 -7.51 13.57
N GLU A 67 -12.71 -7.10 12.92
CA GLU A 67 -12.84 -7.15 11.46
C GLU A 67 -12.01 -6.03 10.81
N MET A 68 -11.09 -6.40 9.92
CA MET A 68 -10.31 -5.43 9.14
C MET A 68 -11.14 -4.88 7.98
N VAL A 69 -11.30 -3.56 7.92
CA VAL A 69 -12.05 -2.90 6.86
C VAL A 69 -11.20 -1.80 6.24
N LEU A 70 -11.12 -1.78 4.91
CA LEU A 70 -10.48 -0.71 4.15
C LEU A 70 -11.25 0.60 4.36
N ARG A 71 -10.51 1.69 4.56
CA ARG A 71 -11.10 3.03 4.74
C ARG A 71 -11.97 3.45 3.53
N HIS A 72 -11.59 3.02 2.34
CA HIS A 72 -12.26 3.36 1.08
C HIS A 72 -12.08 2.27 0.03
N ASN A 73 -12.95 2.29 -0.98
CA ASN A 73 -12.82 1.40 -2.13
C ASN A 73 -11.52 1.71 -2.89
N PRO A 74 -10.69 0.70 -3.19
CA PRO A 74 -9.49 0.88 -3.99
C PRO A 74 -9.87 1.31 -5.43
N PRO A 75 -9.11 2.26 -6.03
CA PRO A 75 -9.45 2.90 -7.31
C PRO A 75 -9.29 2.00 -8.54
N LEU A 76 -8.71 0.80 -8.41
CA LEU A 76 -8.55 -0.15 -9.51
C LEU A 76 -8.89 -1.56 -9.03
N ALA A 77 -9.66 -2.29 -9.83
CA ALA A 77 -10.13 -3.64 -9.52
C ALA A 77 -9.07 -4.74 -9.66
N ILE A 78 -7.89 -4.52 -9.08
CA ILE A 78 -6.70 -5.38 -9.26
C ILE A 78 -6.66 -6.53 -8.24
N CYS A 79 -7.35 -6.39 -7.10
CA CYS A 79 -7.50 -7.49 -6.15
C CYS A 79 -8.95 -7.93 -6.03
N THR A 80 -9.11 -9.14 -5.52
CA THR A 80 -10.38 -9.82 -5.24
C THR A 80 -11.26 -9.14 -4.18
N LEU A 81 -10.80 -8.04 -3.57
CA LEU A 81 -11.60 -7.15 -2.71
C LEU A 81 -12.24 -5.99 -3.49
N CYS A 82 -11.73 -5.67 -4.67
CA CYS A 82 -12.05 -4.41 -5.32
C CYS A 82 -13.43 -4.33 -5.98
N THR A 83 -14.25 -5.39 -5.91
CA THR A 83 -15.67 -5.35 -6.34
C THR A 83 -16.57 -4.84 -5.22
N GLY A 84 -16.19 -3.72 -4.59
CA GLY A 84 -16.94 -3.08 -3.51
C GLY A 84 -16.85 -3.77 -2.13
N GLU A 85 -15.95 -4.74 -1.97
CA GLU A 85 -15.70 -5.38 -0.68
C GLU A 85 -14.59 -4.63 0.06
N LEU A 86 -14.92 -4.11 1.24
CA LEU A 86 -13.96 -3.40 2.07
C LEU A 86 -13.35 -4.31 3.14
N ARG A 87 -13.97 -5.45 3.44
CA ARG A 87 -13.49 -6.36 4.50
C ARG A 87 -12.29 -7.17 4.02
N VAL A 88 -11.16 -6.98 4.69
CA VAL A 88 -9.92 -7.70 4.42
C VAL A 88 -9.96 -9.04 5.16
N SER A 89 -10.56 -10.06 4.53
CA SER A 89 -10.56 -11.42 5.07
C SER A 89 -10.53 -12.48 3.97
N LYS A 90 -9.84 -13.60 4.21
CA LYS A 90 -9.65 -14.71 3.26
C LYS A 90 -10.96 -15.20 2.66
N GLU A 91 -12.01 -15.27 3.46
CA GLU A 91 -13.35 -15.76 3.10
C GLU A 91 -14.13 -14.77 2.23
N ARG A 92 -13.68 -13.52 2.16
CA ARG A 92 -14.36 -12.41 1.46
C ARG A 92 -13.74 -12.08 0.11
N HIS A 93 -12.58 -12.65 -0.18
CA HIS A 93 -11.94 -12.51 -1.48
C HIS A 93 -12.68 -13.32 -2.56
N ARG A 94 -12.98 -12.69 -3.70
CA ARG A 94 -13.60 -13.32 -4.88
C ARG A 94 -12.81 -13.08 -6.16
N GLY A 95 -12.74 -14.07 -7.04
CA GLY A 95 -12.04 -14.01 -8.32
C GLY A 95 -10.65 -14.65 -8.27
N ILE A 96 -9.71 -14.11 -9.05
CA ILE A 96 -8.36 -14.67 -9.17
C ILE A 96 -7.48 -14.13 -8.04
N LEU A 97 -7.10 -15.03 -7.13
CA LEU A 97 -6.10 -14.78 -6.10
C LEU A 97 -4.72 -15.09 -6.63
N ARG A 98 -3.79 -14.16 -6.44
CA ARG A 98 -2.37 -14.39 -6.66
C ARG A 98 -1.67 -14.38 -5.31
N HIS A 99 -1.17 -15.53 -4.92
CA HIS A 99 -0.45 -15.71 -3.66
C HIS A 99 1.02 -15.27 -3.81
N LEU A 100 1.69 -15.03 -2.67
CA LEU A 100 3.10 -14.60 -2.66
C LEU A 100 4.07 -15.65 -3.21
N ASP A 101 3.66 -16.92 -3.17
CA ASP A 101 4.37 -18.06 -3.77
C ASP A 101 4.29 -18.08 -5.32
N GLY A 102 3.54 -17.14 -5.92
CA GLY A 102 3.37 -17.01 -7.36
C GLY A 102 2.25 -17.84 -7.95
N PHE A 103 1.58 -18.69 -7.16
CA PHE A 103 0.45 -19.48 -7.64
C PHE A 103 -0.81 -18.63 -7.73
N MET A 104 -1.63 -18.95 -8.73
CA MET A 104 -2.93 -18.34 -8.93
C MET A 104 -4.04 -19.33 -8.63
N GLU A 105 -5.01 -18.91 -7.84
CA GLU A 105 -6.18 -19.70 -7.44
C GLU A 105 -7.44 -18.91 -7.80
N TYR A 106 -8.40 -19.55 -8.45
CA TYR A 106 -9.70 -18.94 -8.67
C TYR A 106 -10.67 -19.32 -7.55
N ARG A 107 -11.25 -18.31 -6.89
CA ARG A 107 -12.41 -18.47 -6.00
C ARG A 107 -13.65 -17.85 -6.65
N GLY A 108 -14.50 -18.71 -7.20
CA GLY A 108 -15.86 -18.34 -7.63
C GLY A 108 -16.79 -18.16 -6.44
N GLU A 109 -18.08 -17.89 -6.71
CA GLU A 109 -19.11 -17.73 -5.66
C GLU A 109 -19.10 -18.83 -4.60
#